data_AF-A0A351J152-F1
#
_entry.id   AF-A0A351J152-F1
#
_cell.length_a   1.000
_cell.length_b   1.000
_cell.length_c   1.000
_cell.angle_alpha   90.00
_cell.angle_beta   90.00
_cell.angle_gamma   90.00
#
_symmetry.space_group_name_H-M   'P 1'
#
loop_
_entity.id
_entity.type
_entity.pdbx_description
1 polymer ?
#
loop_
_entity_poly.entity_id
_entity_poly.type
_entity_poly.pdbx_seq_one_letter_code
_entity_poly.pdbx_strand_id
1 'polypeptide(L)'
;MAAYEKAEPIEDATIGVAGSYIQVPRRQPDVVTLQWADKILIDEKSALHHRVVARALKELHERPILYNEAWQQAIRIGDTVIVGLPGEIFCQVGLDIKEASPFAHTMAAELTNGNMGYVASTIAHENRKKVLPDYDLAEMSYETRLSLYTNCVPETHAQMVETARMLMKQLKR
;
A
#
# COMPACT_ATOMS: atom_id res chain seq x y z
N MET A 1 -24.69 9.88 14.96
CA MET A 1 -26.16 10.04 14.97
C MET A 1 -26.60 11.36 14.35
N ALA A 2 -26.10 12.52 14.80
CA ALA A 2 -26.56 13.83 14.31
C ALA A 2 -26.41 14.13 12.80
N ALA A 3 -25.48 13.52 12.08
CA ALA A 3 -25.30 13.75 10.64
C ALA A 3 -26.31 12.95 9.79
N TYR A 4 -26.64 11.73 10.20
CA TYR A 4 -27.60 10.88 9.48
C TYR A 4 -29.03 11.43 9.58
N GLU A 5 -29.40 11.92 10.75
CA GLU A 5 -30.72 12.54 11.00
C GLU A 5 -30.96 13.84 10.21
N LYS A 6 -29.89 14.48 9.71
CA LYS A 6 -29.95 15.71 8.91
C LYS A 6 -29.64 15.46 7.43
N ALA A 7 -29.38 14.21 7.03
CA ALA A 7 -29.06 13.89 5.66
C ALA A 7 -30.33 13.98 4.81
N GLU A 8 -30.25 14.70 3.70
CA GLU A 8 -31.31 14.74 2.68
C GLU A 8 -30.94 13.80 1.53
N PRO A 9 -31.91 13.07 0.94
CA PRO A 9 -31.66 12.23 -0.21
C PRO A 9 -31.26 13.07 -1.43
N ILE A 10 -30.31 12.56 -2.21
CA ILE A 10 -29.95 13.13 -3.51
C ILE A 10 -30.58 12.25 -4.59
N GLU A 11 -31.55 12.79 -5.32
CA GLU A 11 -32.35 12.01 -6.29
C GLU A 11 -31.70 11.90 -7.68
N ASP A 12 -30.95 12.93 -8.11
CA ASP A 12 -30.37 13.02 -9.48
C ASP A 12 -28.83 13.03 -9.47
N ALA A 13 -28.20 12.16 -8.67
CA ALA A 13 -26.75 12.07 -8.62
C ALA A 13 -26.16 11.42 -9.88
N THR A 14 -25.16 12.06 -10.49
CA THR A 14 -24.34 11.40 -11.53
C THR A 14 -23.55 10.25 -10.91
N ILE A 15 -23.76 9.04 -11.41
CA ILE A 15 -23.01 7.85 -11.02
C ILE A 15 -22.02 7.49 -12.13
N GLY A 16 -20.80 7.13 -11.75
CA GLY A 16 -19.81 6.63 -12.69
C GLY A 16 -18.86 5.65 -12.02
N VAL A 17 -18.34 4.70 -12.79
CA VAL A 17 -17.34 3.75 -12.33
C VAL A 17 -16.21 3.64 -13.35
N ALA A 18 -14.99 3.64 -12.86
CA ALA A 18 -13.79 3.40 -13.65
C ALA A 18 -12.85 2.50 -12.85
N GLY A 19 -12.05 1.70 -13.53
CA GLY A 19 -11.02 0.91 -12.85
C GLY A 19 -9.95 0.42 -13.81
N SER A 20 -8.83 -0.01 -13.22
CA SER A 20 -7.68 -0.50 -13.95
C SER A 20 -6.92 -1.51 -13.11
N TYR A 21 -6.34 -2.52 -13.75
CA TYR A 21 -5.37 -3.39 -13.09
C TYR A 21 -4.07 -2.64 -12.86
N ILE A 22 -3.60 -2.68 -11.62
CA ILE A 22 -2.23 -2.28 -11.27
C ILE A 22 -1.40 -3.53 -11.05
N GLN A 23 -0.23 -3.57 -11.67
CA GLN A 23 0.79 -4.57 -11.40
C GLN A 23 2.01 -3.85 -10.82
N VAL A 24 2.41 -4.25 -9.62
CA VAL A 24 3.47 -3.59 -8.86
C VAL A 24 4.57 -4.60 -8.54
N PRO A 25 5.85 -4.26 -8.76
CA PRO A 25 6.94 -5.12 -8.35
C PRO A 25 6.95 -5.33 -6.82
N ARG A 26 7.42 -6.50 -6.40
CA ARG A 26 7.70 -6.81 -5.00
C ARG A 26 9.19 -6.69 -4.72
N ARG A 27 9.53 -6.06 -3.60
CA ARG A 27 10.88 -6.07 -3.02
C ARG A 27 11.32 -7.52 -2.79
N GLN A 28 12.59 -7.79 -3.08
CA GLN A 28 13.23 -9.08 -2.83
C GLN A 28 14.29 -8.95 -1.74
N PRO A 29 14.60 -10.03 -1.00
CA PRO A 29 15.71 -10.05 -0.07
C PRO A 29 17.04 -9.80 -0.81
N ASP A 30 17.84 -8.88 -0.30
CA ASP A 30 19.21 -8.66 -0.76
C ASP A 30 20.23 -9.42 0.10
N VAL A 31 21.52 -9.32 -0.25
CA VAL A 31 22.61 -10.02 0.45
C VAL A 31 22.63 -9.67 1.95
N VAL A 32 22.41 -8.41 2.30
CA VAL A 32 22.42 -7.93 3.70
C VAL A 32 21.25 -8.55 4.47
N THR A 33 20.06 -8.54 3.88
CA THR A 33 18.85 -9.15 4.45
C THR A 33 19.02 -10.65 4.68
N LEU A 34 19.67 -11.35 3.75
CA LEU A 34 19.93 -12.78 3.85
C LEU A 34 20.97 -13.11 4.92
N GLN A 35 22.04 -12.32 5.04
CA GLN A 35 23.03 -12.46 6.11
C GLN A 35 22.41 -12.25 7.49
N TRP A 36 21.51 -11.26 7.62
CA TRP A 36 20.73 -11.07 8.84
C TRP A 36 19.86 -12.30 9.14
N ALA A 37 19.17 -12.83 8.14
CA ALA A 37 18.33 -14.01 8.31
C ALA A 37 19.14 -15.22 8.78
N ASP A 38 20.32 -15.47 8.19
CA ASP A 38 21.20 -16.57 8.58
C ASP A 38 21.65 -16.44 10.05
N LYS A 39 22.02 -15.22 10.49
CA LYS A 39 22.38 -14.94 11.89
C LYS A 39 21.23 -15.24 12.86
N ILE A 40 20.02 -14.77 12.53
CA ILE A 40 18.83 -14.95 13.38
C ILE A 40 18.40 -16.41 13.49
N LEU A 41 18.61 -17.21 12.44
CA LEU A 41 18.20 -18.62 12.43
C LEU A 41 19.13 -19.54 13.23
N ILE A 42 20.40 -19.15 13.40
CA ILE A 42 21.38 -19.92 14.18
C ILE A 42 21.34 -19.52 15.67
N ASP A 43 20.96 -18.29 15.99
CA ASP A 43 20.84 -17.84 17.38
C ASP A 43 19.54 -18.30 18.05
N GLU A 44 19.63 -19.31 18.92
CA GLU A 44 18.50 -19.86 19.67
C GLU A 44 17.80 -18.83 20.58
N LYS A 45 18.51 -17.77 20.99
CA LYS A 45 17.98 -16.70 21.85
C LYS A 45 17.17 -15.66 21.07
N SER A 46 17.23 -15.69 19.73
CA SER A 46 16.49 -14.74 18.89
C SER A 46 14.99 -14.84 19.12
N ALA A 47 14.33 -13.68 19.20
CA ALA A 47 12.89 -13.59 19.40
C ALA A 47 12.12 -14.33 18.30
N LEU A 48 10.99 -14.95 18.66
CA LEU A 48 10.19 -15.77 17.73
C LEU A 48 9.81 -15.00 16.46
N HIS A 49 9.39 -13.75 16.58
CA HIS A 49 8.97 -12.93 15.44
C HIS A 49 10.14 -12.64 14.47
N HIS A 50 11.38 -12.49 14.95
CA HIS A 50 12.55 -12.37 14.08
C HIS A 50 12.83 -13.67 13.33
N ARG A 51 12.74 -14.82 14.00
CA ARG A 51 12.94 -16.12 13.35
C ARG A 51 11.90 -16.39 12.27
N VAL A 52 10.64 -16.00 12.50
CA VAL A 52 9.57 -16.11 11.49
C VAL A 52 9.91 -15.27 10.25
N VAL A 53 10.32 -14.01 10.44
CA VAL A 53 10.72 -13.13 9.32
C VAL A 53 11.94 -13.68 8.60
N ALA A 54 12.96 -14.14 9.32
CA ALA A 54 14.16 -14.71 8.73
C ALA A 54 13.85 -15.94 7.85
N ARG A 55 13.03 -16.88 8.32
CA ARG A 55 12.58 -18.03 7.51
C ARG A 55 11.85 -17.58 6.25
N ALA A 56 10.92 -16.65 6.39
CA ALA A 56 10.13 -16.13 5.27
C ALA A 56 11.02 -15.46 4.21
N LEU A 57 12.09 -14.77 4.61
CA LEU A 57 13.06 -14.17 3.68
C LEU A 57 13.87 -15.23 2.93
N LYS A 58 14.30 -16.31 3.60
CA LYS A 58 14.99 -17.44 2.94
C LYS A 58 14.07 -18.12 1.92
N GLU A 59 12.82 -18.38 2.31
CA GLU A 59 11.83 -18.97 1.41
C GLU A 59 11.56 -18.07 0.20
N LEU A 60 11.37 -16.77 0.41
CA LEU A 60 11.17 -15.81 -0.68
C LEU A 60 12.36 -15.75 -1.64
N HIS A 61 13.60 -15.89 -1.14
CA HIS A 61 14.79 -15.94 -1.98
C HIS A 61 14.85 -17.22 -2.83
N GLU A 62 14.48 -18.36 -2.27
CA GLU A 62 14.42 -19.64 -2.99
C GLU A 62 13.25 -19.71 -3.97
N ARG A 63 12.13 -19.06 -3.64
CA ARG A 63 10.88 -19.07 -4.41
C ARG A 63 10.35 -17.64 -4.55
N PRO A 64 10.90 -16.85 -5.47
CA PRO A 64 10.59 -15.44 -5.59
C PRO A 64 9.14 -15.21 -6.04
N ILE A 65 8.46 -14.29 -5.35
CA ILE A 65 7.19 -13.72 -5.79
C ILE A 65 7.49 -12.30 -6.28
N LEU A 66 7.34 -12.08 -7.58
CA LEU A 66 7.90 -10.89 -8.24
C LEU A 66 6.93 -9.70 -8.31
N TYR A 67 5.62 -9.95 -8.31
CA TYR A 67 4.62 -8.91 -8.51
C TYR A 67 3.44 -9.12 -7.57
N ASN A 68 2.80 -8.02 -7.17
CA ASN A 68 1.39 -8.04 -6.81
C ASN A 68 0.57 -7.49 -7.96
N GLU A 69 -0.66 -7.96 -8.06
CA GLU A 69 -1.64 -7.46 -9.02
C GLU A 69 -2.98 -7.30 -8.32
N ALA A 70 -3.65 -6.19 -8.57
CA ALA A 70 -5.01 -5.98 -8.09
C ALA A 70 -5.75 -4.92 -8.91
N TRP A 71 -7.07 -4.88 -8.75
CA TRP A 71 -7.93 -3.93 -9.41
C TRP A 71 -8.07 -2.65 -8.58
N GLN A 72 -7.59 -1.52 -9.09
CA GLN A 72 -7.84 -0.21 -8.50
C GLN A 72 -9.10 0.39 -9.13
N GLN A 73 -10.02 0.89 -8.30
CA GLN A 73 -11.34 1.34 -8.74
C GLN A 73 -11.64 2.75 -8.24
N ALA A 74 -12.36 3.54 -9.04
CA ALA A 74 -12.98 4.78 -8.60
C ALA A 74 -14.49 4.73 -8.88
N ILE A 75 -15.29 5.19 -7.92
CA ILE A 75 -16.75 5.27 -8.01
C ILE A 75 -17.16 6.72 -7.74
N ARG A 76 -17.79 7.37 -8.71
CA ARG A 76 -18.37 8.71 -8.58
C ARG A 76 -19.81 8.62 -8.12
N ILE A 77 -20.17 9.47 -7.17
CA ILE A 77 -21.54 9.71 -6.71
C ILE A 77 -21.72 11.23 -6.59
N GLY A 78 -22.35 11.85 -7.60
CA GLY A 78 -22.49 13.31 -7.69
C GLY A 78 -21.13 14.00 -7.73
N ASP A 79 -20.86 14.81 -6.71
CA ASP A 79 -19.60 15.56 -6.53
C ASP A 79 -18.57 14.83 -5.65
N THR A 80 -18.89 13.60 -5.22
CA THR A 80 -18.02 12.74 -4.42
C THR A 80 -17.40 11.66 -5.29
N VAL A 81 -16.15 11.33 -5.03
CA VAL A 81 -15.52 10.12 -5.56
C VAL A 81 -14.95 9.24 -4.44
N ILE A 82 -15.15 7.94 -4.56
CA ILE A 82 -14.58 6.91 -3.71
C ILE A 82 -13.50 6.21 -4.52
N VAL A 83 -12.25 6.23 -4.03
CA VAL A 83 -11.10 5.57 -4.65
C VAL A 83 -10.75 4.34 -3.83
N GLY A 84 -11.01 3.16 -4.38
CA GLY A 84 -10.66 1.88 -3.80
C GLY A 84 -9.18 1.55 -4.02
N LEU A 85 -8.48 1.17 -2.95
CA LEU A 85 -7.06 0.85 -2.92
C LEU A 85 -6.84 -0.59 -2.38
N PRO A 86 -6.10 -1.44 -3.10
CA PRO A 86 -6.01 -2.88 -2.79
C PRO A 86 -4.91 -3.23 -1.78
N GLY A 87 -4.99 -2.73 -0.55
CA GLY A 87 -4.05 -3.05 0.51
C GLY A 87 -4.30 -2.25 1.78
N GLU A 88 -3.35 -2.32 2.71
CA GLU A 88 -3.26 -1.46 3.90
C GLU A 88 -2.34 -0.29 3.55
N ILE A 89 -2.92 0.87 3.28
CA ILE A 89 -2.24 1.96 2.60
C ILE A 89 -1.84 3.05 3.59
N PHE A 90 -0.66 3.63 3.40
CA PHE A 90 -0.25 4.75 4.24
C PHE A 90 -1.08 6.00 3.96
N CYS A 91 -1.40 6.73 5.03
CA CYS A 91 -2.20 7.95 5.01
C CYS A 91 -1.75 8.94 3.92
N GLN A 92 -0.43 9.13 3.74
CA GLN A 92 0.10 10.05 2.73
C GLN A 92 -0.36 9.72 1.31
N VAL A 93 -0.48 8.44 0.93
CA VAL A 93 -0.99 8.05 -0.39
C VAL A 93 -2.43 8.52 -0.58
N GLY A 94 -3.27 8.36 0.44
CA GLY A 94 -4.64 8.84 0.43
C GLY A 94 -4.74 10.37 0.41
N LEU A 95 -3.82 11.08 1.07
CA LEU A 95 -3.74 12.54 1.01
C LEU A 95 -3.34 13.03 -0.39
N ASP A 96 -2.35 12.40 -1.01
CA ASP A 96 -1.88 12.76 -2.36
C ASP A 96 -2.97 12.49 -3.41
N ILE A 97 -3.77 11.42 -3.24
CA ILE A 97 -4.96 11.16 -4.07
C ILE A 97 -6.02 12.26 -3.90
N LYS A 98 -6.28 12.69 -2.66
CA LYS A 98 -7.25 13.74 -2.37
C LYS A 98 -6.81 15.08 -2.96
N GLU A 99 -5.52 15.42 -2.86
CA GLU A 99 -4.96 16.63 -3.45
C GLU A 99 -5.05 16.63 -4.98
N ALA A 100 -4.81 15.48 -5.61
CA ALA A 100 -4.91 15.32 -7.07
C ALA A 100 -6.37 15.22 -7.57
N SER A 101 -7.35 15.14 -6.67
CA SER A 101 -8.74 14.89 -7.05
C SER A 101 -9.41 16.15 -7.61
N PRO A 102 -10.10 16.04 -8.74
CA PRO A 102 -10.89 17.13 -9.27
C PRO A 102 -12.31 17.18 -8.67
N PHE A 103 -12.67 16.29 -7.74
CA PHE A 103 -13.99 16.23 -7.11
C PHE A 103 -14.04 17.05 -5.81
N ALA A 104 -15.22 17.56 -5.44
CA ALA A 104 -15.38 18.33 -4.20
C ALA A 104 -15.09 17.48 -2.95
N HIS A 105 -15.43 16.19 -3.02
CA HIS A 105 -15.18 15.23 -1.95
C HIS A 105 -14.49 13.98 -2.49
N THR A 106 -13.45 13.54 -1.80
CA THR A 106 -12.70 12.34 -2.15
C THR A 106 -12.49 11.46 -0.93
N MET A 107 -12.96 10.23 -1.02
CA MET A 107 -12.76 9.20 -0.01
C MET A 107 -11.76 8.17 -0.55
N ALA A 108 -10.66 7.97 0.16
CA ALA A 108 -9.82 6.81 -0.05
C ALA A 108 -10.41 5.64 0.75
N ALA A 109 -10.62 4.50 0.10
CA ALA A 109 -11.15 3.28 0.70
C ALA A 109 -10.13 2.17 0.52
N GLU A 110 -9.56 1.69 1.61
CA GLU A 110 -8.55 0.63 1.61
C GLU A 110 -9.18 -0.76 1.64
N LEU A 111 -8.35 -1.80 1.48
CA LEU A 111 -8.76 -3.20 1.49
C LEU A 111 -9.84 -3.56 0.46
N THR A 112 -9.86 -2.86 -0.68
CA THR A 112 -10.83 -3.11 -1.76
C THR A 112 -10.19 -3.90 -2.89
N ASN A 113 -10.90 -4.90 -3.44
CA ASN A 113 -10.55 -5.56 -4.71
C ASN A 113 -9.15 -6.21 -4.78
N GLY A 114 -8.51 -6.47 -3.64
CA GLY A 114 -7.20 -7.12 -3.56
C GLY A 114 -6.54 -6.93 -2.19
N ASN A 115 -5.38 -7.57 -2.02
CA ASN A 115 -4.56 -7.46 -0.82
C ASN A 115 -3.07 -7.45 -1.20
N MET A 116 -2.49 -6.25 -1.26
CA MET A 116 -1.06 -6.02 -1.46
C MET A 116 -0.28 -5.93 -0.13
N GLY A 117 -0.93 -6.22 0.99
CA GLY A 117 -0.44 -5.96 2.35
C GLY A 117 -0.16 -4.49 2.59
N TYR A 118 0.86 -4.18 3.40
CA TYR A 118 1.22 -2.79 3.69
C TYR A 118 1.89 -2.11 2.50
N VAL A 119 1.34 -0.96 2.11
CA VAL A 119 1.90 -0.07 1.10
C VAL A 119 2.33 1.24 1.75
N ALA A 120 3.61 1.29 2.10
CA ALA A 120 4.20 2.48 2.70
C ALA A 120 4.39 3.59 1.66
N SER A 121 4.30 4.84 2.13
CA SER A 121 4.57 6.02 1.30
C SER A 121 6.05 6.13 0.92
N THR A 122 6.33 6.84 -0.17
CA THR A 122 7.71 7.15 -0.61
C THR A 122 8.53 7.76 0.53
N ILE A 123 7.97 8.76 1.24
CA ILE A 123 8.65 9.43 2.34
C ILE A 123 8.96 8.48 3.51
N ALA A 124 8.09 7.49 3.78
CA ALA A 124 8.36 6.48 4.79
C ALA A 124 9.54 5.59 4.39
N HIS A 125 9.63 5.21 3.12
CA HIS A 125 10.79 4.48 2.59
C HIS A 125 12.09 5.30 2.60
N GLU A 126 12.01 6.60 2.36
CA GLU A 126 13.17 7.50 2.43
C GLU A 126 13.64 7.71 3.87
N ASN A 127 12.71 7.99 4.80
CA ASN A 127 13.02 8.18 6.21
C ASN A 127 13.65 6.93 6.81
N ARG A 128 13.16 5.74 6.43
CA ARG A 128 13.80 4.47 6.78
C ARG A 128 15.29 4.47 6.45
N LYS A 129 15.67 4.82 5.21
CA LYS A 129 17.07 4.78 4.75
C LYS A 129 17.98 5.73 5.55
N LYS A 130 17.43 6.79 6.15
CA LYS A 130 18.18 7.77 6.93
C LYS A 130 18.48 7.30 8.36
N VAL A 131 17.57 6.53 8.96
CA VAL A 131 17.63 6.14 10.39
C VAL A 131 18.35 4.81 10.60
N LEU A 132 18.29 3.89 9.62
CA LEU A 132 18.88 2.54 9.73
C LEU A 132 19.84 2.27 8.55
N PRO A 133 21.03 2.89 8.53
CA PRO A 133 22.00 2.71 7.45
C PRO A 133 22.58 1.29 7.42
N ASP A 134 22.71 0.63 8.59
CA ASP A 134 23.31 -0.71 8.73
C ASP A 134 22.27 -1.84 8.74
N TYR A 135 21.02 -1.53 8.35
CA TYR A 135 19.96 -2.51 8.12
C TYR A 135 19.60 -3.40 9.32
N ASP A 136 19.48 -2.81 10.52
CA ASP A 136 18.90 -3.57 11.63
C ASP A 136 17.38 -3.73 11.43
N LEU A 137 17.00 -4.88 10.87
CA LEU A 137 15.61 -5.29 10.65
C LEU A 137 14.79 -5.41 11.95
N ALA A 138 15.44 -5.41 13.13
CA ALA A 138 14.75 -5.37 14.42
C ALA A 138 14.16 -3.99 14.72
N GLU A 139 14.83 -2.93 14.28
CA GLU A 139 14.48 -1.53 14.55
C GLU A 139 13.51 -0.96 13.50
N MET A 140 13.19 -1.75 12.48
CA MET A 140 12.26 -1.35 11.43
C MET A 140 10.81 -1.44 11.90
N SER A 141 10.00 -0.44 11.52
CA SER A 141 8.55 -0.53 11.66
C SER A 141 8.01 -1.72 10.88
N TYR A 142 6.95 -2.34 11.40
CA TYR A 142 6.33 -3.52 10.79
C TYR A 142 5.88 -3.26 9.34
N GLU A 143 5.37 -2.07 9.08
CA GLU A 143 4.76 -1.64 7.83
C GLU A 143 5.79 -1.26 6.76
N THR A 144 7.07 -1.15 7.12
CA THR A 144 8.15 -0.86 6.17
C THR A 144 9.17 -2.00 6.04
N ARG A 145 9.21 -2.91 7.02
CA ARG A 145 10.09 -4.09 7.03
C ARG A 145 9.70 -5.08 5.96
N LEU A 146 10.66 -5.53 5.15
CA LEU A 146 10.41 -6.55 4.16
C LEU A 146 9.89 -7.83 4.85
N SER A 147 8.71 -8.27 4.43
CA SER A 147 8.12 -9.55 4.81
C SER A 147 7.28 -10.09 3.65
N LEU A 148 6.68 -11.27 3.81
CA LEU A 148 5.74 -11.77 2.81
C LEU A 148 4.52 -10.86 2.65
N TYR A 149 4.13 -10.13 3.70
CA TYR A 149 2.97 -9.23 3.70
C TYR A 149 3.35 -7.79 3.34
N THR A 150 4.47 -7.29 3.86
CA THR A 150 4.98 -5.94 3.59
C THR A 150 6.06 -6.02 2.51
N ASN A 151 5.65 -5.90 1.25
CA ASN A 151 6.50 -6.32 0.13
C ASN A 151 6.51 -5.37 -1.08
N CYS A 152 5.58 -4.43 -1.21
CA CYS A 152 5.56 -3.48 -2.33
C CYS A 152 6.83 -2.62 -2.37
N VAL A 153 7.27 -2.28 -3.59
CA VAL A 153 8.38 -1.34 -3.81
C VAL A 153 7.93 0.11 -3.55
N PRO A 154 8.85 1.04 -3.23
CA PRO A 154 8.50 2.43 -2.93
C PRO A 154 7.72 3.14 -4.05
N GLU A 155 7.95 2.75 -5.30
CA GLU A 155 7.31 3.31 -6.49
C GLU A 155 5.81 3.02 -6.54
N THR A 156 5.32 2.02 -5.78
CA THR A 156 3.90 1.70 -5.68
C THR A 156 3.07 2.89 -5.22
N HIS A 157 3.62 3.76 -4.38
CA HIS A 157 2.96 5.00 -3.98
C HIS A 157 2.57 5.86 -5.20
N ALA A 158 3.55 6.26 -6.00
CA ALA A 158 3.33 7.12 -7.16
C ALA A 158 2.39 6.46 -8.19
N GLN A 159 2.52 5.14 -8.39
CA GLN A 159 1.68 4.39 -9.31
C GLN A 159 0.20 4.37 -8.89
N MET A 160 -0.09 4.22 -7.59
CA MET A 160 -1.47 4.25 -7.08
C MET A 160 -2.09 5.65 -7.20
N VAL A 161 -1.32 6.70 -6.91
CA VAL A 161 -1.79 8.10 -7.05
C VAL A 161 -2.08 8.42 -8.52
N GLU A 162 -1.17 8.06 -9.43
CA GLU A 162 -1.36 8.33 -10.85
C GLU A 162 -2.52 7.54 -11.45
N THR A 163 -2.69 6.27 -11.05
CA THR A 163 -3.85 5.47 -11.44
C THR A 163 -5.14 6.11 -10.94
N ALA A 164 -5.20 6.52 -9.67
CA ALA A 164 -6.38 7.20 -9.13
C ALA A 164 -6.72 8.47 -9.91
N ARG A 165 -5.72 9.32 -10.18
CA ARG A 165 -5.86 10.55 -10.96
C ARG A 165 -6.42 10.27 -12.36
N MET A 166 -5.91 9.24 -13.04
CA MET A 166 -6.39 8.81 -14.34
C MET A 166 -7.86 8.39 -14.30
N LEU A 167 -8.24 7.55 -13.33
CA LEU A 167 -9.62 7.07 -13.16
C LEU A 167 -10.57 8.24 -12.85
N MET A 168 -10.20 9.12 -11.93
CA MET A 168 -10.99 10.32 -11.60
C MET A 168 -11.18 11.25 -12.81
N LYS A 169 -10.15 11.40 -13.66
CA LYS A 169 -10.25 12.18 -14.90
C LYS A 169 -11.23 11.56 -15.91
N GLN A 170 -11.35 10.24 -15.95
CA GLN A 170 -12.35 9.57 -16.79
C GLN A 170 -13.77 9.84 -16.27
N LEU A 171 -13.96 9.86 -14.95
CA LEU A 171 -15.25 10.06 -14.30
C LEU A 171 -15.77 11.49 -14.29
N LYS A 172 -14.91 12.49 -14.50
CA LYS A 172 -15.29 13.90 -14.52
C LYS A 172 -15.84 14.38 -15.88
N ARG A 173 -15.72 13.55 -16.92
CA ARG A 173 -16.36 13.79 -18.22
C ARG A 173 -17.86 13.61 -18.13
#